data_AF-A0A1V5VI17-F1
#
_entry.id   AF-A0A1V5VI17-F1
#
_cell.length_a   1.000
_cell.length_b   1.000
_cell.length_c   1.000
_cell.angle_alpha   90.00
_cell.angle_beta   90.00
_cell.angle_gamma   90.00
#
_symmetry.space_group_name_H-M   'P 1'
#
loop_
_entity.id
_entity.type
_entity.pdbx_description
1 polymer ?
#
loop_
_entity_poly.entity_id
_entity_poly.type
_entity_poly.pdbx_seq_one_letter_code
_entity_poly.pdbx_strand_id
1 'polypeptide(L)'
;MTDKIITGTIKNNETGEVYDIVPFYYFTHGAELNTIVKILSVKSTFNEKAEPAIQVNIDCLALDSIGNVFKLNLYFLPECLEDQKIIVAEITEGKIMTATGRYSILTNDKGSVMLIDPQYSPLPPEYSLEEVEEAFRINNQYNKNRLN
;
A
#
# COMPACT_ATOMS: atom_id res chain seq x y z
N MET A 1 -14.71 -20.85 -0.74
CA MET A 1 -13.88 -20.29 0.34
C MET A 1 -14.66 -19.10 0.88
N THR A 2 -14.86 -18.99 2.19
CA THR A 2 -15.67 -17.90 2.78
C THR A 2 -14.73 -16.79 3.22
N ASP A 3 -14.77 -15.65 2.53
CA ASP A 3 -13.94 -14.50 2.88
C ASP A 3 -14.31 -13.97 4.27
N LYS A 4 -13.31 -13.60 5.06
CA LYS A 4 -13.51 -13.04 6.41
C LYS A 4 -13.56 -11.52 6.33
N ILE A 5 -14.69 -10.94 6.71
CA ILE A 5 -14.79 -9.49 6.97
C ILE A 5 -14.34 -9.24 8.40
N ILE A 6 -13.38 -8.34 8.58
CA ILE A 6 -12.94 -7.89 9.90
C ILE A 6 -13.72 -6.62 10.27
N THR A 7 -14.32 -6.65 11.45
CA THR A 7 -15.04 -5.52 12.08
C THR A 7 -14.67 -5.44 13.55
N GLY A 8 -14.74 -4.27 14.17
CA GLY A 8 -14.54 -4.14 15.61
C GLY A 8 -14.67 -2.70 16.09
N THR A 9 -14.39 -2.49 17.37
CA THR A 9 -14.42 -1.18 18.03
C THR A 9 -13.14 -0.95 18.80
N ILE A 10 -12.55 0.23 18.69
CA ILE A 10 -11.43 0.69 19.50
C ILE A 10 -11.98 1.62 20.58
N LYS A 11 -11.70 1.30 21.84
CA LYS A 11 -12.04 2.16 22.98
C LYS A 11 -10.79 2.87 23.49
N ASN A 12 -10.85 4.19 23.58
CA ASN A 12 -9.86 4.97 24.31
C ASN A 12 -10.10 4.80 25.82
N ASN A 13 -9.13 4.24 26.54
CA ASN A 13 -9.26 4.00 27.98
C ASN A 13 -9.14 5.26 28.85
N GLU A 14 -8.56 6.34 28.32
CA GLU A 14 -8.42 7.62 29.01
C GLU A 14 -9.65 8.51 28.84
N THR A 15 -10.18 8.62 27.61
CA THR A 15 -11.34 9.47 27.31
C THR A 15 -12.68 8.74 27.38
N GLY A 16 -12.65 7.40 27.33
CA GLY A 16 -13.85 6.56 27.27
C GLY A 16 -14.51 6.51 25.89
N GLU A 17 -14.00 7.27 24.91
CA GLU A 17 -14.53 7.33 23.55
C GLU A 17 -14.37 5.99 22.82
N VAL A 18 -15.37 5.64 22.02
CA VAL A 18 -15.40 4.41 21.23
C VAL A 18 -15.47 4.77 19.75
N TYR A 19 -14.61 4.13 18.98
CA TYR A 19 -14.45 4.34 17.54
C TYR A 19 -14.67 3.01 16.83
N ASP A 20 -15.50 2.99 15.79
CA ASP A 20 -15.66 1.81 14.95
C ASP A 20 -14.44 1.63 14.04
N ILE A 21 -14.00 0.38 13.91
CA ILE A 21 -13.02 -0.01 12.89
C ILE A 21 -13.76 -0.09 11.55
N VAL A 22 -13.26 0.62 10.55
CA VAL A 22 -13.77 0.56 9.18
C VAL A 22 -13.67 -0.88 8.67
N PRO A 23 -14.77 -1.53 8.24
CA PRO A 23 -14.73 -2.91 7.82
C PRO A 23 -13.82 -3.15 6.61
N PHE A 24 -13.06 -4.25 6.63
CA PHE A 24 -12.18 -4.63 5.54
C PHE A 24 -12.09 -6.14 5.34
N TYR A 25 -11.82 -6.56 4.11
CA TYR A 25 -11.49 -7.93 3.78
C TYR A 25 -10.00 -8.16 3.99
N TYR A 26 -9.65 -9.20 4.74
CA TYR A 26 -8.25 -9.56 4.98
C TYR A 26 -7.95 -10.97 4.45
N PHE A 27 -7.07 -11.03 3.47
CA PHE A 27 -6.72 -12.28 2.79
C PHE A 27 -5.47 -12.87 3.45
N THR A 28 -5.69 -13.79 4.39
CA THR A 28 -4.66 -14.35 5.28
C THR A 28 -3.96 -15.60 4.75
N HIS A 29 -4.54 -16.29 3.76
CA HIS A 29 -4.08 -17.62 3.34
C HIS A 29 -3.92 -17.70 1.82
N GLY A 30 -2.68 -17.91 1.36
CA GLY A 30 -2.34 -18.37 0.00
C GLY A 30 -2.50 -17.38 -1.14
N ALA A 31 -3.05 -16.18 -0.91
CA ALA A 31 -3.21 -15.14 -1.91
C ALA A 31 -2.29 -13.95 -1.57
N GLU A 32 -1.17 -13.84 -2.28
CA GLU A 32 -0.34 -12.64 -2.28
C GLU A 32 -0.63 -11.84 -3.54
N LEU A 33 -0.67 -10.52 -3.39
CA LEU A 33 -0.69 -9.63 -4.54
C LEU A 33 0.75 -9.32 -4.91
N ASN A 34 1.15 -9.67 -6.12
CA ASN A 34 2.41 -9.26 -6.75
C ASN A 34 2.08 -8.25 -7.86
N THR A 35 2.68 -7.07 -7.79
CA THR A 35 2.37 -5.98 -8.72
C THR A 35 3.58 -5.07 -8.93
N ILE A 36 3.61 -4.44 -10.11
CA ILE A 36 4.46 -3.28 -10.36
C ILE A 36 3.75 -2.05 -9.77
N VAL A 37 4.50 -1.20 -9.07
CA VAL A 37 3.99 0.00 -8.42
C VAL A 37 4.77 1.24 -8.85
N LYS A 38 4.08 2.39 -8.89
CA LYS A 38 4.65 3.73 -9.02
C LYS A 38 4.37 4.54 -7.77
N ILE A 39 5.43 4.96 -7.09
CA ILE A 39 5.32 5.66 -5.80
C ILE A 39 4.80 7.08 -5.99
N LEU A 40 3.78 7.46 -5.21
CA LEU A 40 3.20 8.80 -5.22
C LEU A 40 3.60 9.63 -4.00
N SER A 41 3.68 9.02 -2.82
CA SER A 41 4.17 9.70 -1.61
C SER A 41 4.60 8.70 -0.55
N VAL A 42 5.53 9.13 0.31
CA VAL A 42 6.07 8.32 1.41
C VAL A 42 5.89 9.11 2.70
N LYS A 43 5.27 8.49 3.71
CA LYS A 43 5.02 9.08 5.01
C LYS A 43 5.50 8.13 6.09
N SER A 44 6.43 8.59 6.92
CA SER A 44 6.93 7.84 8.06
C SER A 44 6.41 8.45 9.36
N THR A 45 5.92 7.63 10.28
CA THR A 45 5.51 8.09 11.61
C THR A 45 6.24 7.29 12.68
N PHE A 46 6.66 7.97 13.74
CA PHE A 46 7.24 7.37 14.93
C PHE A 46 6.57 7.98 16.16
N ASN A 47 5.98 7.14 17.02
CA ASN A 47 5.40 7.60 18.27
C ASN A 47 6.33 7.22 19.44
N GLU A 48 7.02 8.22 19.99
CA GLU A 48 7.92 8.03 21.14
C GLU A 48 7.17 7.89 22.48
N LYS A 49 5.91 8.34 22.55
CA LYS A 49 5.21 8.56 23.83
C LYS A 49 4.22 7.46 24.21
N ALA A 50 3.73 6.69 23.25
CA ALA A 50 2.88 5.52 23.45
C ALA A 50 3.44 4.40 22.57
N GLU A 51 3.55 3.19 23.12
CA GLU A 51 4.08 1.95 22.51
C GLU A 51 4.82 2.18 21.17
N PRO A 52 6.17 2.14 21.15
CA PRO A 52 6.97 2.60 20.00
C PRO A 52 6.61 1.81 18.74
N ALA A 53 5.65 2.34 17.99
CA ALA A 53 5.20 1.80 16.72
C ALA A 53 5.81 2.66 15.62
N ILE A 54 6.72 2.05 14.88
CA ILE A 54 7.35 2.64 13.71
C ILE A 54 6.48 2.21 12.53
N GLN A 55 6.04 3.16 11.72
CA GLN A 55 5.19 2.88 10.57
C GLN A 55 5.67 3.68 9.36
N VAL A 56 5.66 3.05 8.20
CA VAL A 56 5.87 3.73 6.92
C VAL A 56 4.69 3.43 6.01
N ASN A 57 3.96 4.48 5.65
CA ASN A 57 2.82 4.44 4.75
C ASN A 57 3.24 5.00 3.39
N ILE A 58 3.01 4.25 2.34
CA ILE A 58 3.39 4.64 0.98
C ILE A 58 2.16 4.59 0.09
N ASP A 59 1.78 5.75 -0.44
CA ASP A 59 0.71 5.85 -1.42
C ASP A 59 1.33 5.60 -2.80
N CYS A 60 0.73 4.68 -3.57
CA CYS A 60 1.22 4.32 -4.90
C CYS A 60 0.08 4.01 -5.88
N LEU A 61 0.45 3.98 -7.16
CA LEU A 61 -0.36 3.37 -8.21
C LEU A 61 0.19 1.97 -8.47
N ALA A 62 -0.69 1.02 -8.78
CA ALA A 62 -0.34 -0.36 -9.09
C ALA A 62 -0.95 -0.79 -10.43
N LEU A 63 -0.26 -1.69 -11.14
CA LEU A 63 -0.71 -2.28 -12.39
C LEU A 63 -1.28 -3.68 -12.15
N ASP A 64 -2.50 -3.93 -12.64
CA ASP A 64 -3.01 -5.30 -12.69
C ASP A 64 -2.45 -6.07 -13.91
N SER A 65 -2.76 -7.38 -13.98
CA SER A 65 -2.27 -8.26 -15.05
C SER A 65 -2.82 -7.94 -16.45
N ILE A 66 -3.81 -7.06 -16.57
CA ILE A 66 -4.38 -6.62 -17.85
C ILE A 66 -4.06 -5.14 -18.14
N GLY A 67 -3.20 -4.52 -17.32
CA GLY A 67 -2.67 -3.18 -17.51
C GLY A 67 -3.51 -2.06 -16.89
N ASN A 68 -4.57 -2.34 -16.13
CA ASN A 68 -5.30 -1.28 -15.42
C ASN A 68 -4.48 -0.74 -14.26
N VAL A 69 -4.64 0.56 -14.02
CA VAL A 69 -4.01 1.24 -12.90
C VAL A 69 -5.02 1.43 -11.77
N PHE A 70 -4.66 0.97 -10.57
CA PHE A 70 -5.45 1.16 -9.35
C PHE A 70 -4.61 1.81 -8.24
N LYS A 71 -5.27 2.37 -7.22
CA LYS A 71 -4.59 2.93 -6.05
C LYS A 71 -4.25 1.81 -5.07
N LEU A 72 -3.02 1.84 -4.59
CA LEU A 72 -2.51 0.89 -3.62
C LEU A 72 -1.79 1.64 -2.50
N ASN A 73 -1.94 1.16 -1.27
CA ASN A 73 -1.13 1.60 -0.14
C ASN A 73 -0.16 0.48 0.24
N LEU A 74 1.12 0.80 0.46
CA LEU A 74 2.09 -0.11 1.06
C LEU A 74 2.25 0.31 2.52
N TYR A 75 1.95 -0.61 3.43
CA TYR A 75 2.03 -0.38 4.86
C TYR A 75 3.13 -1.24 5.47
N PHE A 76 4.26 -0.61 5.83
CA PHE A 76 5.39 -1.29 6.45
C PHE A 76 5.35 -1.18 7.97
N LEU A 77 5.80 -2.25 8.63
CA LEU A 77 5.96 -2.33 10.08
C LEU A 77 7.44 -2.59 10.43
N PRO A 78 8.33 -1.59 10.29
CA PRO A 78 9.75 -1.78 10.56
C PRO A 78 10.00 -2.20 12.02
N GLU A 79 10.94 -3.12 12.22
CA GLU A 79 11.30 -3.59 13.57
C GLU A 79 12.08 -2.52 14.36
N CYS A 80 12.80 -1.64 13.66
CA CYS A 80 13.56 -0.56 14.29
C CYS A 80 13.66 0.73 13.44
N LEU A 81 14.22 1.79 14.04
CA LEU A 81 14.40 3.09 13.37
C LEU A 81 15.39 3.01 12.20
N GLU A 82 16.32 2.07 12.22
CA GLU A 82 17.28 1.91 11.12
C GLU A 82 16.60 1.31 9.89
N ASP A 83 15.78 0.27 10.08
CA ASP A 83 14.96 -0.31 9.00
C ASP A 83 14.03 0.73 8.40
N GLN A 84 13.43 1.59 9.24
CA GLN A 84 12.59 2.70 8.78
C GLN A 84 13.36 3.64 7.84
N LYS A 85 14.58 4.03 8.21
CA LYS A 85 15.41 4.92 7.39
C LYS A 85 15.79 4.26 6.07
N ILE A 86 16.10 2.97 6.09
CA ILE A 86 16.41 2.19 4.89
C ILE A 86 15.20 2.22 3.94
N ILE A 87 14.01 1.87 4.42
CA ILE A 87 12.78 1.88 3.61
C ILE A 87 12.50 3.26 3.01
N VAL A 88 12.59 4.32 3.82
CA VAL A 88 12.34 5.71 3.38
C VAL A 88 13.41 6.19 2.39
N ALA A 89 14.66 5.76 2.54
CA ALA A 89 15.73 6.12 1.61
C ALA A 89 15.61 5.38 0.28
N GLU A 90 15.18 4.12 0.31
CA GLU A 90 15.09 3.28 -0.89
C GLU A 90 13.82 3.53 -1.69
N ILE A 91 12.70 3.79 -1.03
CA ILE A 91 11.39 3.99 -1.67
C ILE A 91 11.13 5.49 -1.71
N THR A 92 11.23 6.08 -2.90
CA THR A 92 11.09 7.52 -3.13
C THR A 92 9.98 7.81 -4.11
N GLU A 93 9.41 9.02 -4.02
CA GLU A 93 8.36 9.48 -4.95
C GLU A 93 8.82 9.37 -6.42
N GLY A 94 7.92 8.89 -7.28
CA GLY A 94 8.18 8.66 -8.69
C GLY A 94 8.85 7.32 -9.01
N LYS A 95 9.46 6.64 -8.03
CA LYS A 95 10.12 5.34 -8.25
C LYS A 95 9.13 4.30 -8.76
N ILE A 96 9.59 3.47 -9.70
CA ILE A 96 8.87 2.29 -10.18
C ILE A 96 9.60 1.04 -9.72
N MET A 97 8.85 0.10 -9.17
CA MET A 97 9.38 -1.09 -8.51
C MET A 97 8.33 -2.20 -8.44
N THR A 98 8.72 -3.39 -8.01
CA THR A 98 7.78 -4.47 -7.70
C THR A 98 7.51 -4.53 -6.20
N ALA A 99 6.27 -4.85 -5.84
CA ALA A 99 5.85 -5.08 -4.47
C ALA A 99 5.02 -6.37 -4.42
N THR A 100 5.30 -7.21 -3.41
CA THR A 100 4.58 -8.45 -3.17
C THR A 100 4.22 -8.58 -1.70
N GLY A 101 3.00 -8.96 -1.39
CA GLY A 101 2.63 -9.25 -0.02
C GLY A 101 1.18 -9.62 0.18
N ARG A 102 0.84 -9.84 1.44
CA ARG A 102 -0.55 -10.03 1.87
C ARG A 102 -1.29 -8.72 1.74
N TYR A 103 -2.55 -8.80 1.32
CA TYR A 103 -3.33 -7.61 1.06
C TYR A 103 -4.66 -7.60 1.81
N SER A 104 -5.15 -6.39 2.01
CA SER A 104 -6.50 -6.11 2.46
C SER A 104 -7.21 -5.20 1.45
N ILE A 105 -8.54 -5.29 1.44
CA ILE A 105 -9.39 -4.42 0.63
C ILE A 105 -10.40 -3.78 1.57
N LEU A 106 -10.42 -2.44 1.62
CA LEU A 106 -11.46 -1.72 2.34
C LEU A 106 -12.81 -1.93 1.65
N THR A 107 -13.86 -2.10 2.45
CA THR A 107 -15.23 -2.34 1.96
C THR A 107 -15.96 -1.07 1.52
N ASN A 108 -15.34 0.10 1.67
CA ASN A 108 -15.96 1.38 1.27
C ASN A 108 -15.96 1.54 -0.26
N ASP A 109 -16.81 2.44 -0.77
CA ASP A 109 -17.03 2.69 -2.20
C ASP A 109 -15.76 3.11 -2.98
N LYS A 110 -14.65 3.38 -2.30
CA LYS A 110 -13.36 3.74 -2.89
C LYS A 110 -12.39 2.56 -3.02
N GLY A 111 -12.73 1.38 -2.50
CA GLY A 111 -12.04 0.11 -2.75
C GLY A 111 -10.52 0.20 -2.64
N SER A 112 -9.99 0.78 -1.56
CA SER A 112 -8.55 0.93 -1.43
C SER A 112 -7.91 -0.41 -1.07
N VAL A 113 -6.98 -0.85 -1.90
CA VAL A 113 -6.14 -2.02 -1.66
C VAL A 113 -4.94 -1.58 -0.81
N MET A 114 -4.55 -2.41 0.15
CA MET A 114 -3.36 -2.19 0.97
C MET A 114 -2.53 -3.46 1.04
N LEU A 115 -1.23 -3.39 0.76
CA LEU A 115 -0.28 -4.44 1.09
C LEU A 115 0.26 -4.22 2.51
N ILE A 116 0.23 -5.28 3.33
CA ILE A 116 0.67 -5.26 4.72
C ILE A 116 2.04 -5.93 4.80
N ASP A 117 3.01 -5.17 5.29
CA ASP A 117 4.42 -5.51 5.41
C ASP A 117 4.99 -6.19 4.14
N PRO A 118 4.88 -5.52 2.98
CA PRO A 118 5.24 -6.14 1.72
C PRO A 118 6.75 -6.29 1.55
N GLN A 119 7.12 -7.30 0.79
CA GLN A 119 8.45 -7.36 0.17
C GLN A 119 8.47 -6.47 -1.06
N TYR A 120 9.64 -5.93 -1.36
CA TYR A 120 9.82 -5.12 -2.54
C TYR A 120 11.15 -5.37 -3.23
N SER A 121 11.21 -5.07 -4.52
CA SER A 121 12.40 -5.24 -5.33
C SER A 121 12.44 -4.21 -6.47
N PRO A 122 13.62 -3.92 -7.03
CA PRO A 122 13.71 -3.14 -8.26
C PRO A 122 12.80 -3.70 -9.36
N LEU A 123 12.48 -2.86 -10.35
CA LEU A 123 11.80 -3.34 -11.55
C LEU A 123 12.67 -4.44 -12.21
N PRO A 124 12.12 -5.64 -12.45
CA PRO A 124 12.87 -6.72 -13.08
C PRO A 124 13.40 -6.31 -14.47
N PRO A 125 14.59 -6.77 -14.88
CA PRO A 125 15.25 -6.32 -16.10
C PRO A 125 14.52 -6.70 -17.40
N GLU A 126 13.60 -7.66 -17.35
CA GLU A 126 12.72 -8.02 -18.46
C GLU A 126 11.68 -6.92 -18.80
N TYR A 127 11.44 -5.97 -17.90
CA TYR A 127 10.54 -4.85 -18.15
C TYR A 127 11.33 -3.60 -18.55
N SER A 128 10.89 -2.92 -19.61
CA SER A 128 11.35 -1.58 -19.95
C SER A 128 10.72 -0.56 -19.02
N LEU A 129 11.54 0.25 -18.34
CA LEU A 129 11.05 1.34 -17.49
C LEU A 129 10.16 2.31 -18.27
N GLU A 130 10.54 2.67 -19.49
CA GLU A 130 9.78 3.59 -20.35
C GLU A 130 8.40 3.03 -20.69
N GLU A 131 8.30 1.74 -21.03
CA GLU A 131 7.01 1.11 -21.36
C GLU A 131 6.09 1.03 -20.14
N VAL A 132 6.66 0.74 -18.96
CA VAL A 132 5.90 0.71 -17.70
C VAL A 132 5.43 2.11 -17.30
N GLU A 133 6.28 3.13 -17.45
CA GLU A 133 5.89 4.53 -17.25
C GLU A 133 4.73 4.94 -18.16
N GLU A 134 4.79 4.51 -19.42
CA GLU A 134 3.75 4.78 -20.41
C GLU A 134 2.45 4.05 -20.09
N ALA A 135 2.52 2.80 -19.62
CA ALA A 135 1.36 2.06 -19.14
C ALA A 135 0.69 2.81 -17.97
N PHE A 136 1.46 3.30 -16.99
CA PHE A 136 0.93 4.15 -15.94
C PHE A 136 0.34 5.45 -16.49
N ARG A 137 0.94 6.07 -17.51
CA ARG A 137 0.43 7.34 -18.07
C ARG A 137 -0.91 7.17 -18.77
N ILE A 138 -1.05 6.15 -19.62
CA ILE A 138 -2.23 5.90 -20.45
C ILE A 138 -3.37 5.31 -19.60
N ASN A 139 -3.07 4.31 -18.76
CA ASN A 139 -4.09 3.51 -18.10
C ASN A 139 -4.54 4.11 -16.76
N ASN A 140 -3.87 5.14 -16.25
CA ASN A 140 -4.27 5.84 -15.03
C ASN A 140 -5.56 6.63 -15.21
N GLN A 141 -6.66 6.04 -14.76
CA GLN A 141 -7.99 6.65 -14.74
C GLN A 141 -8.11 7.82 -13.73
N TYR A 142 -7.18 7.93 -12.78
CA TYR A 142 -7.10 9.05 -11.84
C TYR A 142 -6.40 10.27 -12.42
N ASN A 143 -5.77 10.14 -13.60
CA ASN A 143 -5.16 11.26 -14.29
C ASN A 143 -6.22 12.11 -14.99
N LYS A 144 -6.48 13.30 -14.44
CA LYS A 144 -7.45 14.26 -15.02
C LYS A 144 -7.04 14.80 -16.39
N ASN A 145 -5.77 14.64 -16.77
CA ASN A 145 -5.23 15.07 -18.07
C ASN A 145 -5.13 13.91 -19.08
N ARG A 146 -5.79 12.78 -18.81
CA ARG A 146 -5.87 11.69 -19.77
C ARG A 146 -6.57 12.24 -21.03
N LEU A 147 -5.87 12.18 -22.17
CA LEU A 147 -6.44 12.50 -23.48
C LEU A 147 -7.62 11.55 -23.68
N ASN A 148 -8.84 12.12 -23.68
CA ASN A 148 -10.05 11.41 -24.09
C ASN A 148 -9.99 11.13 -25.59
#